data_AF-A0AA37EP13-F1
#
_entry.id   AF-A0AA37EP13-F1
#
_cell.length_a   1.000
_cell.length_b   1.000
_cell.length_c   1.000
_cell.angle_alpha   90.00
_cell.angle_beta   90.00
_cell.angle_gamma   90.00
#
_symmetry.space_group_name_H-M   'P 1'
#
loop_
_entity.id
_entity.type
_entity.pdbx_description
1 polymer ?
#
loop_
_entity_poly.entity_id
_entity_poly.type
_entity_poly.pdbx_seq_one_letter_code
_entity_poly.pdbx_strand_id
1 'polypeptide(L)'
;MAEYGVQTWDASGNVNNYGVKPVSVCGYLQLAQNQKTGSYTVALPPGCRLTYFQSMNGDQFGTSRRKITISGGTATVSAVGDTDYSAGTEPAAAAYLIFQIERA
;
A
#
# COMPACT_ATOMS: atom_id res chain seq x y z
N MET A 1 -2.70 10.61 26.17
CA MET A 1 -2.74 10.74 24.69
C MET A 1 -3.15 12.16 24.40
N ALA A 2 -2.42 12.87 23.54
CA ALA A 2 -2.49 14.33 23.41
C ALA A 2 -3.92 14.84 23.11
N GLU A 3 -4.29 15.92 23.79
CA GLU A 3 -5.62 16.59 23.77
C GLU A 3 -5.84 17.45 22.51
N TYR A 4 -4.98 17.33 21.50
CA TYR A 4 -4.95 18.23 20.33
C TYR A 4 -4.73 17.44 19.02
N GLY A 5 -5.69 17.53 18.11
CA GLY A 5 -5.66 16.97 16.75
C GLY A 5 -6.91 17.40 15.95
N VAL A 6 -6.87 17.31 14.63
CA VAL A 6 -8.04 17.55 13.77
C VAL A 6 -8.81 16.24 13.63
N GLN A 7 -10.03 16.20 14.15
CA GLN A 7 -10.95 15.07 14.01
C GLN A 7 -12.13 15.51 13.15
N THR A 8 -12.56 14.67 12.21
CA THR A 8 -13.82 14.86 11.49
C THR A 8 -14.82 13.77 11.85
N TRP A 9 -16.10 14.10 11.73
CA TRP A 9 -17.23 13.25 12.07
C TRP A 9 -18.15 13.09 10.87
N ASP A 10 -18.84 11.95 10.79
CA ASP A 10 -19.94 11.76 9.85
C ASP A 10 -21.23 12.45 10.36
N ALA A 11 -22.30 12.41 9.57
CA ALA A 11 -23.59 12.99 9.93
C ALA A 11 -24.25 12.33 11.17
N SER A 12 -23.76 11.15 11.59
CA SER A 12 -24.21 10.41 12.77
C SER A 12 -23.31 10.64 13.99
N GLY A 13 -22.31 11.51 13.89
CA GLY A 13 -21.37 11.84 14.97
C GLY A 13 -20.24 10.84 15.15
N ASN A 14 -20.08 9.86 14.25
CA ASN A 14 -18.99 8.90 14.33
C ASN A 14 -17.71 9.51 13.80
N VAL A 15 -16.61 9.22 14.48
CA VAL A 15 -15.26 9.62 14.05
C VAL A 15 -14.96 8.99 12.70
N ASN A 16 -14.67 9.80 11.69
CA ASN A 16 -14.33 9.31 10.34
C ASN A 16 -12.93 9.71 9.87
N ASN A 17 -12.19 10.49 10.66
CA ASN A 17 -10.79 10.81 10.40
C ASN A 17 -10.01 11.03 11.69
N TYR A 18 -8.85 10.40 11.81
CA TYR A 18 -7.95 10.47 12.99
C TYR A 18 -6.80 11.48 12.79
N GLY A 19 -6.82 12.25 11.69
CA GLY A 19 -5.76 13.19 11.35
C GLY A 19 -4.50 12.46 10.90
N VAL A 20 -3.63 12.09 11.85
CA VAL A 20 -2.40 11.33 11.60
C VAL A 20 -2.65 9.86 11.95
N LYS A 21 -2.64 8.99 10.95
CA LYS A 21 -2.75 7.54 11.17
C LYS A 21 -1.38 6.97 11.51
N PRO A 22 -1.18 6.39 12.72
CA PRO A 22 0.07 5.74 13.06
C PRO A 22 0.21 4.46 12.23
N VAL A 23 1.34 4.33 11.55
CA VAL A 23 1.71 3.17 10.76
C VAL A 23 3.13 2.77 11.11
N SER A 24 3.41 1.46 11.10
CA SER A 24 4.78 0.95 11.26
C SER A 24 5.24 0.37 9.95
N VAL A 25 6.37 0.85 9.42
CA VAL A 25 7.02 0.22 8.27
C VAL A 25 7.55 -1.14 8.70
N CYS A 26 7.14 -2.20 8.00
CA CYS A 26 7.51 -3.58 8.35
C CYS A 26 8.48 -4.22 7.36
N GLY A 27 8.63 -3.64 6.16
CA GLY A 27 9.55 -4.14 5.15
C GLY A 27 9.33 -3.46 3.81
N TYR A 28 10.05 -3.93 2.80
CA TYR A 28 9.90 -3.47 1.44
C TYR A 28 10.13 -4.60 0.43
N LEU A 29 9.61 -4.41 -0.79
CA LEU A 29 9.94 -5.21 -1.96
C LEU A 29 10.45 -4.29 -3.06
N GLN A 30 11.69 -4.49 -3.49
CA GLN A 30 12.21 -3.80 -4.66
C GLN A 30 11.75 -4.52 -5.93
N LEU A 31 11.25 -3.75 -6.89
CA LEU A 31 10.80 -4.24 -8.18
C LEU A 31 11.56 -3.51 -9.29
N ALA A 32 12.09 -4.27 -10.24
CA ALA A 32 12.67 -3.70 -11.45
C ALA A 32 11.58 -3.11 -12.36
N GLN A 33 11.99 -2.33 -13.36
CA GLN A 33 11.10 -1.88 -14.42
C GLN A 33 10.46 -3.09 -15.12
N ASN A 34 9.15 -3.01 -15.40
CA ASN A 34 8.33 -4.05 -16.01
C ASN A 34 8.27 -5.37 -15.22
N GLN A 35 8.79 -5.43 -13.99
CA GLN A 35 8.61 -6.60 -13.13
C GLN A 35 7.16 -6.65 -12.65
N LYS A 36 6.43 -7.66 -13.13
CA LYS A 36 5.00 -7.91 -12.84
C LYS A 36 4.76 -9.10 -11.91
N THR A 37 5.79 -9.62 -11.26
CA THR A 37 5.70 -10.73 -10.32
C THR A 37 6.54 -10.45 -9.06
N GLY A 38 6.08 -10.97 -7.94
CA GLY A 38 6.75 -10.83 -6.65
C GLY A 38 5.78 -11.05 -5.50
N SER A 39 6.32 -11.25 -4.30
CA SER A 39 5.51 -11.33 -3.09
C SER A 39 6.28 -10.83 -1.89
N TYR A 40 5.54 -10.40 -0.87
CA TYR A 40 6.04 -10.08 0.45
C TYR A 40 5.06 -10.62 1.49
N THR A 41 5.57 -11.22 2.56
CA THR A 41 4.74 -11.75 3.65
C THR A 41 5.30 -11.33 4.99
N VAL A 42 4.40 -10.97 5.90
CA VAL A 42 4.70 -10.66 7.29
C VAL A 42 3.64 -11.26 8.21
N ALA A 43 4.04 -11.64 9.43
CA ALA A 43 3.07 -12.01 10.46
C ALA A 43 2.34 -10.74 10.94
N LEU A 44 1.01 -10.75 10.91
CA LEU A 44 0.20 -9.65 11.40
C LEU A 44 -0.16 -9.85 12.87
N PRO A 45 0.06 -8.85 13.74
CA PRO A 45 -0.56 -8.83 15.05
C PRO A 45 -2.09 -8.88 14.94
N PRO A 46 -2.79 -9.41 15.96
CA PRO A 46 -4.25 -9.42 15.98
C PRO A 46 -4.84 -8.01 15.82
N GLY A 47 -5.85 -7.87 14.96
CA GLY A 47 -6.52 -6.58 14.71
C GLY A 47 -5.73 -5.61 13.83
N CYS A 48 -4.63 -6.06 13.21
CA CYS A 48 -3.87 -5.28 12.24
C CYS A 48 -4.11 -5.75 10.81
N ARG A 49 -3.84 -4.86 9.84
CA ARG A 49 -3.82 -5.15 8.42
C ARG A 49 -2.51 -4.68 7.79
N LEU A 50 -2.13 -5.32 6.68
CA LEU A 50 -1.02 -4.91 5.84
C LEU A 50 -1.50 -3.88 4.81
N THR A 51 -0.73 -2.83 4.59
CA THR A 51 -0.90 -1.88 3.49
C THR A 51 0.44 -1.60 2.83
N TYR A 52 0.43 -0.85 1.73
CA TYR A 52 1.64 -0.43 1.06
C TYR A 52 1.48 0.97 0.45
N PHE A 53 2.60 1.60 0.13
CA PHE A 53 2.67 2.64 -0.87
C PHE A 53 3.84 2.36 -1.83
N GLN A 54 3.71 2.80 -3.08
CA GLN A 54 4.78 2.68 -4.06
C GLN A 54 5.64 3.95 -4.06
N SER A 55 6.97 3.77 -4.05
CA SER A 55 7.95 4.84 -4.26
C SER A 55 8.79 4.50 -5.49
N MET A 56 8.68 5.30 -6.55
CA MET A 56 9.46 5.11 -7.78
C MET A 56 10.92 5.46 -7.52
N ASN A 57 11.84 4.59 -7.96
CA ASN A 57 13.28 4.72 -7.70
C ASN A 57 14.13 4.68 -9.00
N GLY A 58 13.50 4.94 -10.14
CA GLY A 58 14.15 5.05 -11.44
C GLY A 58 13.73 6.31 -12.18
N ASP A 59 14.42 6.59 -13.29
CA ASP A 59 14.23 7.73 -14.20
C ASP A 59 13.45 7.37 -15.47
N GLN A 60 13.18 6.07 -15.69
CA GLN A 60 12.45 5.58 -16.85
C GLN A 60 10.95 5.44 -16.59
N PHE A 61 10.16 6.17 -17.36
CA PHE A 61 8.71 6.01 -17.43
C PHE A 61 8.33 4.87 -18.39
N GLY A 62 7.14 4.31 -18.21
CA GLY A 62 6.59 3.27 -19.09
C GLY A 62 5.07 3.23 -19.01
N THR A 63 4.43 2.60 -19.99
CA THR A 63 2.98 2.41 -20.04
C THR A 63 2.53 1.16 -19.29
N SER A 64 3.48 0.29 -18.93
CA SER A 64 3.16 -1.01 -18.36
C SER A 64 2.67 -0.92 -16.92
N ARG A 65 1.77 -1.84 -16.53
CA ARG A 65 1.13 -1.85 -15.20
C ARG A 65 1.18 -3.21 -14.52
N ARG A 66 1.11 -3.20 -13.19
CA ARG A 66 1.09 -4.40 -12.33
C ARG A 66 0.04 -4.24 -11.23
N LYS A 67 -0.54 -5.37 -10.84
CA LYS A 67 -1.54 -5.43 -9.77
C LYS A 67 -0.86 -5.82 -8.46
N ILE A 68 -1.17 -5.11 -7.39
CA ILE A 68 -0.77 -5.45 -6.03
C ILE A 68 -2.06 -5.84 -5.31
N THR A 69 -2.09 -7.06 -4.79
CA THR A 69 -3.21 -7.57 -3.99
C THR A 69 -2.70 -7.97 -2.62
N ILE A 70 -3.39 -7.52 -1.58
CA ILE A 70 -3.10 -7.91 -0.20
C ILE A 70 -4.19 -8.85 0.29
N SER A 71 -3.77 -9.97 0.87
CA SER A 71 -4.65 -10.90 1.60
C SER A 71 -3.96 -11.29 2.91
N GLY A 72 -4.56 -10.88 4.03
CA GLY A 72 -3.93 -10.98 5.34
C GLY A 72 -2.58 -10.26 5.36
N GLY A 73 -1.55 -10.97 5.84
CA GLY A 73 -0.17 -10.48 5.91
C GLY A 73 0.63 -10.64 4.62
N THR A 74 0.01 -11.01 3.51
CA THR A 74 0.69 -11.28 2.23
C THR A 74 0.29 -10.27 1.16
N ALA A 75 1.28 -9.63 0.55
CA ALA A 75 1.14 -8.85 -0.67
C ALA A 75 1.68 -9.65 -1.86
N THR A 76 0.91 -9.67 -2.95
CA THR A 76 1.26 -10.35 -4.20
C THR A 76 1.26 -9.35 -5.34
N VAL A 77 2.33 -9.35 -6.14
CA VAL A 77 2.44 -8.61 -7.39
C VAL A 77 2.11 -9.56 -8.54
N SER A 78 1.18 -9.18 -9.41
CA SER A 78 0.79 -9.96 -10.57
C SER A 78 0.66 -9.11 -11.83
N ALA A 79 0.70 -9.79 -12.97
CA ALA A 79 0.54 -9.16 -14.26
C ALA A 79 -0.90 -8.72 -14.50
N VAL A 80 -1.04 -7.56 -15.14
CA VAL A 80 -2.31 -7.00 -15.59
C VAL A 80 -2.08 -6.24 -16.91
N GLY A 81 -3.17 -5.95 -17.62
CA GLY A 81 -3.13 -5.16 -18.85
C GLY A 81 -2.61 -3.75 -18.60
N ASP A 82 -1.91 -3.19 -19.58
CA ASP A 82 -1.25 -1.88 -19.46
C ASP A 82 -2.26 -0.71 -19.36
N THR A 83 -3.54 -0.96 -19.68
CA THR A 83 -4.66 -0.02 -19.57
C THR A 83 -5.50 -0.22 -18.31
N ASP A 84 -5.07 -1.05 -17.35
CA ASP A 84 -5.81 -1.27 -16.11
C ASP A 84 -5.55 -0.14 -15.10
N TYR A 85 -6.59 0.60 -14.74
CA TYR A 85 -6.55 1.66 -13.72
C TYR A 85 -7.43 1.32 -12.51
N SER A 86 -7.66 0.03 -12.25
CA SER A 86 -8.44 -0.42 -11.10
C SER A 86 -7.65 -0.28 -9.79
N ALA A 87 -8.35 -0.36 -8.65
CA ALA A 87 -7.73 -0.20 -7.34
C ALA A 87 -6.59 -1.22 -7.11
N GLY A 88 -5.44 -0.77 -6.59
CA GLY A 88 -4.25 -1.61 -6.40
C GLY A 88 -3.45 -1.87 -7.68
N THR A 89 -3.74 -1.18 -8.79
CA THR A 89 -2.92 -1.25 -10.00
C THR A 89 -1.95 -0.07 -10.09
N GLU A 90 -0.66 -0.38 -10.04
CA GLU A 90 0.42 0.60 -10.08
C GLU A 90 1.18 0.61 -11.42
N PRO A 91 1.83 1.73 -11.79
CA PRO A 91 2.81 1.72 -12.86
C PRO A 91 3.92 0.69 -12.59
N ALA A 92 4.29 -0.09 -13.60
CA ALA A 92 5.38 -1.05 -13.54
C ALA A 92 6.75 -0.38 -13.76
N ALA A 93 6.98 0.80 -13.17
CA ALA A 93 8.29 1.44 -13.15
C ALA A 93 9.25 0.71 -12.20
N ALA A 94 10.55 1.03 -12.22
CA ALA A 94 11.41 0.63 -11.11
C ALA A 94 10.88 1.29 -9.82
N ALA A 95 10.66 0.50 -8.77
CA ALA A 95 10.08 1.00 -7.53
C ALA A 95 10.43 0.17 -6.29
N TYR A 96 10.27 0.78 -5.12
CA TYR A 96 10.05 0.08 -3.86
C TYR A 96 8.55 0.06 -3.55
N LEU A 97 8.02 -1.12 -3.25
CA LEU A 97 6.79 -1.24 -2.47
C LEU A 97 7.19 -1.21 -1.00
N ILE A 98 6.74 -0.19 -0.27
CA ILE A 98 7.03 -0.04 1.15
C ILE A 98 5.80 -0.51 1.93
N PHE A 99 5.97 -1.54 2.74
CA PHE A 99 4.88 -2.19 3.44
C PHE A 99 4.71 -1.64 4.85
N GLN A 100 3.47 -1.40 5.22
CA GLN A 100 3.08 -0.81 6.49
C GLN A 100 2.08 -1.72 7.21
N ILE A 101 2.23 -1.83 8.52
CA ILE A 101 1.23 -2.43 9.39
C ILE A 101 0.46 -1.30 10.06
N GLU A 102 -0.86 -1.40 10.01
CA GLU A 102 -1.78 -0.47 10.65
C GLU A 102 -2.94 -1.20 11.32
N ARG A 103 -3.63 -0.51 12.22
CA ARG A 103 -4.85 -1.03 12.84
C ARG A 103 -5.95 -1.14 11.78
N ALA A 104 -6.64 -2.30 11.77
CA ALA A 104 -7.61 -2.67 10.74
C ALA A 104 -8.84 -1.76 10.73
#